data_AF-A0A933G5U9-F1
#
_entry.id   AF-A0A933G5U9-F1
#
_cell.length_a   1.000
_cell.length_b   1.000
_cell.length_c   1.000
_cell.angle_alpha   90.00
_cell.angle_beta   90.00
_cell.angle_gamma   90.00
#
_symmetry.space_group_name_H-M   'P 1'
#
loop_
_entity.id
_entity.type
_entity.pdbx_description
1 polymer ?
#
loop_
_entity_poly.entity_id
_entity_poly.type
_entity_poly.pdbx_seq_one_letter_code
_entity_poly.pdbx_strand_id
1 'polypeptide(L)'
;MQITVHRPDLEQFVEAKVESGEYPTPDAVVEDALVRLRSEQGDGDWSTDELREAVHVGLEQLARGEGVELNGDQELDAFFDDIKRAGRERHGQEPTPR
;
A
#
# COMPACT_ATOMS: atom_id res chain seq x y z
N MET A 1 19.53 -19.93 3.34
CA MET A 1 18.28 -20.64 3.73
C MET A 1 17.80 -21.37 2.49
N GLN A 2 17.41 -22.64 2.57
CA GLN A 2 16.85 -23.37 1.42
C GLN A 2 15.33 -23.39 1.52
N ILE A 3 14.65 -22.97 0.46
CA ILE A 3 13.19 -23.03 0.30
C ILE A 3 12.90 -24.02 -0.83
N THR A 4 11.91 -24.88 -0.67
CA THR A 4 11.51 -25.87 -1.69
C THR A 4 10.05 -25.65 -2.06
N VAL A 5 9.77 -25.54 -3.36
CA VAL A 5 8.42 -25.35 -3.90
C VAL A 5 7.90 -26.69 -4.40
N HIS A 6 7.00 -27.34 -3.66
CA HIS A 6 6.50 -28.68 -4.02
C HIS A 6 5.44 -28.71 -5.12
N ARG A 7 5.11 -27.54 -5.70
CA ARG A 7 4.00 -27.33 -6.63
C ARG A 7 4.57 -27.16 -8.04
N PRO A 8 4.41 -28.15 -8.94
CA PRO A 8 5.03 -28.10 -10.28
C PRO A 8 4.56 -26.93 -11.15
N ASP A 9 3.36 -26.42 -10.89
CA ASP A 9 2.80 -25.23 -11.54
C ASP A 9 3.55 -23.95 -11.12
N LEU A 10 3.95 -23.85 -9.85
CA LEU A 10 4.70 -22.70 -9.34
C LEU A 10 6.17 -22.75 -9.77
N GLU A 11 6.78 -23.94 -9.84
CA GLU A 11 8.12 -24.11 -10.40
C GLU A 11 8.17 -23.65 -11.86
N GLN A 12 7.21 -24.08 -12.69
CA GLN A 12 7.11 -23.66 -14.09
C GLN A 12 6.89 -22.15 -14.22
N PHE A 13 6.08 -21.55 -13.33
CA PHE A 13 5.88 -20.10 -13.31
C PHE A 13 7.17 -19.34 -13.01
N VAL A 14 7.94 -19.79 -12.01
CA VAL A 14 9.23 -19.20 -11.66
C VAL A 14 10.21 -19.31 -12.82
N GLU A 15 10.30 -20.48 -13.45
CA GLU A 15 11.19 -20.68 -14.60
C GLU A 15 10.81 -19.75 -15.78
N ALA A 16 9.53 -19.68 -16.13
CA ALA A 16 9.05 -18.82 -17.21
C ALA A 16 9.36 -17.33 -16.98
N LYS A 17 9.32 -16.87 -15.72
CA LYS A 17 9.68 -15.50 -15.35
C LYS A 17 11.17 -15.20 -15.54
N VAL A 18 12.03 -16.18 -15.28
CA VAL A 18 13.47 -16.06 -15.53
C VAL A 18 13.78 -16.14 -17.03
N GLU A 19 13.19 -17.10 -17.75
CA GLU A 19 13.36 -17.24 -19.20
C GLU A 19 12.92 -16.00 -19.97
N SER A 20 11.86 -15.33 -19.52
CA SER A 20 11.40 -14.06 -20.10
C SER A 20 12.35 -12.88 -19.88
N GLY A 21 13.32 -13.02 -18.99
CA GLY A 21 14.24 -11.96 -18.58
C GLY A 21 13.64 -10.93 -17.61
N GLU A 22 12.41 -11.14 -17.13
CA GLU A 22 11.75 -10.28 -16.14
C GLU A 22 12.47 -10.35 -14.77
N TYR A 23 13.05 -11.51 -14.45
CA TYR A 23 13.85 -11.70 -13.25
C TYR A 23 15.21 -12.35 -13.57
N PRO A 24 16.28 -11.98 -12.85
CA PRO A 24 17.62 -12.50 -13.11
C PRO A 24 17.83 -13.92 -12.58
N THR A 25 17.08 -14.35 -11.55
CA THR A 25 17.21 -15.66 -10.91
C THR A 25 15.86 -16.13 -10.36
N PRO A 26 15.67 -17.45 -10.16
CA PRO A 26 14.50 -17.99 -9.45
C PRO A 26 14.32 -17.39 -8.05
N ASP A 27 15.43 -17.19 -7.33
CA ASP A 27 15.43 -16.60 -5.98
C ASP A 27 14.84 -15.19 -5.99
N ALA A 28 15.14 -14.37 -7.01
CA ALA A 28 14.59 -13.03 -7.14
C ALA A 28 13.06 -13.03 -7.32
N VAL A 29 12.51 -14.03 -8.00
CA VAL A 29 11.05 -14.21 -8.15
C VAL A 29 10.41 -14.53 -6.80
N VAL A 30 11.02 -15.45 -6.04
CA VAL A 30 10.51 -15.87 -4.73
C VAL A 30 10.62 -14.75 -3.70
N GLU A 31 11.74 -14.02 -3.68
CA GLU A 31 11.94 -12.87 -2.80
C GLU A 31 10.91 -11.76 -3.08
N ASP A 32 10.68 -11.40 -4.36
CA ASP A 32 9.67 -10.41 -4.72
C ASP A 32 8.25 -10.86 -4.33
N ALA A 33 7.92 -12.14 -4.55
CA ALA A 33 6.63 -12.70 -4.13
C ALA A 33 6.44 -12.65 -2.60
N LEU A 34 7.49 -12.93 -1.81
CA LEU A 34 7.44 -12.85 -0.36
C LEU A 34 7.36 -11.41 0.16
N VAL A 35 8.03 -10.47 -0.50
CA VAL A 35 7.90 -9.03 -0.18
C VAL A 35 6.48 -8.56 -0.41
N ARG A 36 5.88 -8.95 -1.55
CA ARG A 36 4.46 -8.65 -1.85
C ARG A 36 3.52 -9.27 -0.83
N LEU A 37 3.70 -10.56 -0.51
CA LEU A 37 2.91 -11.25 0.51
C LEU A 37 3.02 -10.56 1.88
N ARG A 38 4.22 -10.11 2.26
CA ARG A 38 4.44 -9.36 3.49
C ARG A 38 3.78 -7.98 3.45
N SER A 39 3.78 -7.30 2.30
CA SER A 39 3.09 -6.02 2.13
C SER A 39 1.56 -6.20 2.21
N GLU A 40 1.01 -7.21 1.54
CA GLU A 40 -0.41 -7.56 1.60
C GLU A 40 -0.84 -7.94 3.03
N GLN A 41 0.02 -8.60 3.79
CA GLN A 41 -0.19 -8.85 5.22
C GLN A 41 -0.03 -7.59 6.07
N GLY A 42 0.89 -6.68 5.71
CA GLY A 42 1.15 -5.43 6.43
C GLY A 42 0.07 -4.36 6.26
N ASP A 43 -0.62 -4.35 5.12
CA ASP A 43 -1.75 -3.44 4.85
C ASP A 43 -3.09 -3.98 5.37
N GLY A 44 -3.16 -5.27 5.74
CA GLY A 44 -4.41 -5.99 6.00
C GLY A 44 -4.67 -6.43 7.43
N ASP A 45 -3.67 -6.44 8.33
CA ASP A 45 -3.84 -7.00 9.68
C ASP A 45 -3.84 -5.91 10.75
N TRP A 46 -4.86 -5.05 10.73
CA TRP A 46 -5.21 -4.29 11.91
C TRP A 46 -5.77 -5.27 12.93
N SER A 47 -5.17 -5.35 14.11
CA SER A 47 -5.82 -6.04 15.22
C SER A 47 -7.19 -5.41 15.46
N THR A 48 -8.14 -6.20 15.96
CA THR A 48 -9.48 -5.68 16.27
C THR A 48 -9.43 -4.50 17.23
N ASP A 49 -8.40 -4.44 18.08
CA ASP A 49 -8.20 -3.34 19.04
C ASP A 49 -7.65 -2.08 18.36
N GLU A 50 -6.69 -2.18 17.45
CA GLU A 50 -6.21 -1.03 16.66
C GLU A 50 -7.31 -0.46 15.76
N LEU A 51 -8.14 -1.32 15.16
CA LEU A 51 -9.27 -0.86 14.37
C LEU A 51 -10.31 -0.12 15.24
N ARG A 52 -10.59 -0.63 16.45
CA ARG A 52 -11.49 0.05 17.41
C ARG A 52 -10.92 1.39 17.84
N GLU A 53 -9.63 1.46 18.11
CA GLU A 53 -8.95 2.70 18.49
C GLU A 53 -9.02 3.73 17.36
N ALA A 54 -8.71 3.33 16.13
CA ALA A 54 -8.79 4.21 14.96
C ALA A 54 -10.20 4.77 14.75
N VAL A 55 -11.24 3.93 14.88
CA VAL A 55 -12.65 4.37 14.81
C VAL A 55 -12.98 5.32 15.96
N HIS A 56 -12.54 5.02 17.19
CA HIS A 56 -12.80 5.87 18.35
C HIS A 56 -12.21 7.26 18.17
N VAL A 57 -10.94 7.35 17.75
CA VAL A 57 -10.28 8.62 17.44
C VAL A 57 -11.06 9.40 16.36
N GLY A 58 -11.49 8.73 15.30
CA GLY A 58 -12.29 9.37 14.24
C GLY A 58 -13.63 9.93 14.76
N LEU A 59 -14.32 9.19 15.63
CA LEU A 59 -15.57 9.66 16.25
C LEU A 59 -15.35 10.87 17.17
N GLU A 60 -14.25 10.91 17.92
CA GLU A 60 -13.90 12.07 18.73
C GLU A 60 -13.60 13.30 17.87
N GLN A 61 -12.85 13.13 16.78
CA GLN A 61 -12.59 14.20 15.80
C GLN A 61 -13.89 14.75 15.21
N LEU A 62 -14.81 13.86 14.82
CA LEU A 62 -16.15 14.26 14.35
C LEU A 62 -16.92 15.03 15.42
N ALA A 63 -16.91 14.57 16.67
CA ALA A 63 -17.57 15.26 17.78
C ALA A 63 -16.98 16.66 18.06
N ARG A 64 -15.70 16.87 17.75
CA ARG A 64 -15.03 18.19 17.83
C ARG A 64 -15.28 19.07 16.60
N GLY A 65 -16.00 18.58 15.59
CA GLY A 65 -16.28 19.32 14.35
C GLY A 65 -15.12 19.35 13.38
N GLU A 66 -14.16 18.43 13.50
CA GLU A 66 -13.01 18.30 12.58
C GLU A 66 -13.37 17.53 11.28
N GLY A 67 -14.61 17.08 11.17
CA GLY A 67 -15.13 16.40 9.98
C GLY A 67 -15.38 17.34 8.80
N VAL A 68 -15.33 16.79 7.60
CA VAL A 68 -15.74 17.46 6.36
C VAL A 68 -17.00 16.76 5.84
N GLU A 69 -18.06 17.54 5.63
CA GLU A 69 -19.29 17.04 5.01
C GLU A 69 -19.14 17.09 3.48
N LEU A 70 -19.37 15.96 2.82
CA LEU A 70 -19.25 15.81 1.37
C LEU A 70 -20.54 15.18 0.83
N ASN A 71 -21.18 15.86 -0.12
CA ASN A 71 -22.47 15.49 -0.66
C ASN A 71 -22.31 14.85 -2.05
N GLY A 72 -21.95 13.57 -2.03
CA GLY A 72 -21.87 12.74 -3.23
C GLY A 72 -20.53 12.80 -3.95
N ASP A 73 -20.45 12.03 -5.04
CA ASP A 73 -19.19 11.65 -5.68
C ASP A 73 -18.43 12.86 -6.25
N GLN A 74 -19.14 13.88 -6.75
CA GLN A 74 -18.51 15.06 -7.31
C GLN A 74 -17.74 15.88 -6.26
N GLU A 75 -18.29 16.03 -5.05
CA GLU A 75 -17.62 16.74 -3.96
C GLU A 75 -16.45 15.92 -3.40
N LEU A 76 -16.61 14.59 -3.37
CA LEU A 76 -15.57 13.67 -2.95
C LEU A 76 -14.35 13.70 -3.87
N ASP A 77 -14.57 13.62 -5.19
CA ASP A 77 -13.51 13.67 -6.19
C ASP A 77 -12.74 15.01 -6.12
N ALA A 78 -13.48 16.12 -6.02
CA ALA A 78 -12.89 17.46 -5.89
C ALA A 78 -12.03 17.58 -4.62
N PHE A 79 -12.49 17.02 -3.49
CA PHE A 79 -11.75 17.00 -2.24
C PHE A 79 -10.41 16.24 -2.38
N PHE A 80 -10.42 15.05 -2.98
CA PHE A 80 -9.19 14.29 -3.18
C PHE A 80 -8.23 14.95 -4.17
N ASP A 81 -8.73 15.59 -5.22
CA ASP A 81 -7.90 16.30 -6.17
C ASP A 81 -7.20 17.51 -5.55
N ASP A 82 -7.87 18.21 -4.63
CA ASP A 82 -7.26 19.29 -3.84
C ASP A 82 -6.14 18.78 -2.93
N ILE A 83 -6.36 17.68 -2.21
CA ILE A 83 -5.34 17.04 -1.37
C ILE A 83 -4.12 16.66 -2.21
N LYS A 84 -4.33 16.02 -3.38
CA LYS A 84 -3.23 15.62 -4.26
C LYS A 84 -2.47 16.83 -4.79
N ARG A 85 -3.17 17.92 -5.13
CA ARG A 85 -2.56 19.19 -5.56
C ARG A 85 -1.69 19.78 -4.45
N ALA A 86 -2.24 19.95 -3.25
CA ALA A 86 -1.50 20.48 -2.09
C ALA A 86 -0.28 19.61 -1.74
N GLY A 87 -0.40 18.28 -1.87
CA GLY A 87 0.72 17.36 -1.73
C GLY A 87 1.84 17.62 -2.75
N ARG A 88 1.50 17.72 -4.05
CA ARG A 88 2.47 18.01 -5.12
C ARG A 88 3.18 19.36 -4.93
N GLU A 89 2.46 20.37 -4.47
CA GLU A 89 3.03 21.71 -4.22
C GLU A 89 4.04 21.69 -3.07
N ARG A 90 3.74 20.97 -1.98
CA ARG A 90 4.69 20.80 -0.86
C ARG A 90 5.96 20.05 -1.25
N HIS A 91 5.82 19.00 -2.08
CA HIS A 91 6.97 18.20 -2.54
C HIS A 91 7.73 18.84 -3.71
N GLY A 92 7.11 19.76 -4.47
CA GLY A 92 7.77 20.54 -5.51
C GLY A 92 8.61 21.72 -4.98
N GLN A 93 8.56 22.00 -3.67
CA GLN A 93 9.29 23.09 -2.98
C GLN A 93 10.31 22.57 -1.96
N GLU A 94 10.92 21.40 -2.18
CA GLU A 94 11.97 20.90 -1.28
C GLU A 94 13.09 21.96 -1.14
N PRO A 95 13.38 22.47 0.07
CA PRO A 95 14.39 23.51 0.25
C PRO A 95 15.77 22.89 0.01
N THR A 96 16.54 23.48 -0.91
CA THR A 96 17.95 23.14 -1.14
C THR A 96 18.67 23.06 0.22
N PRO A 97 19.28 21.90 0.57
CA PRO A 97 19.99 21.78 1.84
C PRO A 97 21.18 22.75 1.86
N ARG A 98 21.36 23.45 2.98
CA ARG A 98 22.52 24.29 3.27
C ARG A 98 23.70 23.46 3.74
#